data_AF-A0A957N4K4-F1
#
_entry.id   AF-A0A957N4K4-F1
#
_cell.length_a   1.000
_cell.length_b   1.000
_cell.length_c   1.000
_cell.angle_alpha   90.00
_cell.angle_beta   90.00
_cell.angle_gamma   90.00
#
_symmetry.space_group_name_H-M   'P 1'
#
loop_
_entity.id
_entity.type
_entity.pdbx_description
1 polymer ?
#
loop_
_entity_poly.entity_id
_entity_poly.type
_entity_poly.pdbx_seq_one_letter_code
_entity_poly.pdbx_strand_id
1 'polypeptide(L)'
;MTDKKRVLTAKEKATAYRESAEPATSEGKQAPRELDHWTDLVGQRIEEAMRQGYFDNLPGQGKPLNLAKNPFVPEDMQMANKILENNELIPGWIGERKSVLAQIDALRAKLAETTAHYVYAFRTTDDVAYQAELRADWRVQVDAWREEIRTLNRRIEAVNMQQPAAHLEIFKLILDDELARAGIPVQRQ
;
A
#
# COMPACT_ATOMS: atom_id res chain seq x y z
N MET A 1 -6.32 70.21 -26.12
CA MET A 1 -6.74 70.16 -24.70
C MET A 1 -8.25 70.35 -24.70
N THR A 2 -9.12 69.45 -24.26
CA THR A 2 -8.97 68.37 -23.28
C THR A 2 -10.10 67.36 -23.50
N ASP A 3 -9.75 66.08 -23.54
CA ASP A 3 -10.61 64.91 -23.75
C ASP A 3 -11.45 64.64 -22.48
N LYS A 4 -12.78 64.71 -22.57
CA LYS A 4 -13.70 64.30 -21.50
C LYS A 4 -14.31 62.94 -21.86
N LYS A 5 -13.60 61.87 -21.48
CA LYS A 5 -14.10 60.49 -21.53
C LYS A 5 -15.42 60.38 -20.76
N ARG A 6 -16.52 60.11 -21.47
CA ARG A 6 -17.78 59.65 -20.86
C ARG A 6 -17.59 58.19 -20.43
N VAL A 7 -17.57 57.96 -19.12
CA VAL A 7 -17.61 56.62 -18.52
C VAL A 7 -19.05 56.12 -18.65
N LEU A 8 -19.26 55.09 -19.46
CA LEU A 8 -20.53 54.36 -19.52
C LEU A 8 -20.73 53.59 -18.20
N THR A 9 -21.94 53.66 -17.67
CA THR A 9 -22.31 53.05 -16.39
C THR A 9 -22.39 51.53 -16.55
N ALA A 10 -21.95 50.76 -15.55
CA ALA A 10 -21.90 49.29 -15.60
C ALA A 10 -23.25 48.63 -15.98
N LYS A 11 -24.38 49.28 -15.65
CA LYS A 11 -25.72 48.84 -16.04
C LYS A 11 -25.97 48.90 -17.55
N GLU A 12 -25.48 49.92 -18.22
CA GLU A 12 -25.68 50.14 -19.67
C GLU A 12 -24.85 49.17 -20.50
N LYS A 13 -23.65 48.82 -20.01
CA LYS A 13 -22.82 47.76 -20.62
C LYS A 13 -23.46 46.38 -20.47
N ALA A 14 -24.13 46.11 -19.34
CA ALA A 14 -24.78 44.82 -19.09
C ALA A 14 -26.05 44.64 -19.94
N THR A 15 -26.81 45.72 -20.19
CA THR A 15 -27.99 45.68 -21.08
C THR A 15 -27.60 45.54 -22.55
N ALA A 16 -26.56 46.26 -22.99
CA ALA A 16 -26.05 46.13 -24.35
C ALA A 16 -25.54 44.71 -24.67
N TYR A 17 -24.91 44.04 -23.69
CA TYR A 17 -24.47 42.65 -23.83
C TYR A 17 -25.64 41.63 -23.88
N ARG A 18 -26.76 41.98 -23.24
CA ARG A 18 -27.97 41.15 -23.19
C ARG A 18 -28.83 41.28 -24.44
N GLU A 19 -28.83 42.44 -25.07
CA GLU A 19 -29.52 42.70 -26.34
C GLU A 19 -28.72 42.19 -27.56
N SER A 20 -27.39 42.15 -27.50
CA SER A 20 -26.54 41.63 -28.59
C SER A 20 -26.35 40.11 -28.56
N ALA A 21 -26.87 39.41 -27.57
CA ALA A 21 -26.80 37.96 -27.48
C ALA A 21 -27.94 37.36 -28.31
N GLU A 22 -27.66 37.04 -29.58
CA GLU A 22 -28.50 36.15 -30.37
C GLU A 22 -28.71 34.84 -29.59
N PRO A 23 -29.90 34.20 -29.66
CA PRO A 23 -30.11 32.90 -29.05
C PRO A 23 -29.19 31.92 -29.78
N ALA A 24 -28.05 31.61 -29.17
CA ALA A 24 -27.19 30.54 -29.61
C ALA A 24 -28.05 29.27 -29.62
N THR A 25 -28.42 28.82 -30.81
CA THR A 25 -28.85 27.45 -31.04
C THR A 25 -27.71 26.57 -30.59
N SER A 26 -27.80 26.09 -29.35
CA SER A 26 -26.87 25.10 -28.83
C SER A 26 -27.16 23.80 -29.57
N GLU A 27 -26.50 23.61 -30.72
CA GLU A 27 -26.30 22.28 -31.27
C GLU A 27 -25.67 21.45 -30.16
N GLY A 28 -26.44 20.47 -29.67
CA GLY A 28 -26.07 19.64 -28.54
C GLY A 28 -24.75 18.95 -28.81
N LYS A 29 -23.70 19.33 -28.07
CA LYS A 29 -22.54 18.47 -27.88
C LYS A 29 -23.04 17.23 -27.16
N GLN A 30 -23.35 16.19 -27.93
CA GLN A 30 -23.67 14.86 -27.41
C GLN A 30 -22.51 14.42 -26.52
N ALA A 31 -22.78 14.26 -25.22
CA ALA A 31 -21.85 13.60 -24.32
C ALA A 31 -21.54 12.20 -24.87
N PRO A 32 -20.33 11.65 -24.67
CA PRO A 32 -19.97 10.35 -25.20
C PRO A 32 -20.96 9.28 -24.73
N ARG A 33 -21.66 8.63 -25.66
CA ARG A 33 -22.70 7.60 -25.44
C ARG A 33 -22.23 6.35 -24.68
N GLU A 34 -20.99 6.34 -24.20
CA GLU A 34 -20.36 5.19 -23.53
C GLU A 34 -20.85 5.02 -22.09
N LEU A 35 -21.00 6.10 -21.30
CA LEU A 35 -21.45 5.99 -19.91
C LEU A 35 -22.90 5.48 -19.79
N ASP A 36 -23.79 5.97 -20.66
CA ASP A 36 -25.20 5.57 -20.68
C ASP A 36 -25.35 4.09 -21.04
N HIS A 37 -24.57 3.60 -22.02
CA HIS A 37 -24.57 2.20 -22.43
C HIS A 37 -24.13 1.23 -21.30
N TRP A 38 -23.11 1.60 -20.52
CA TRP A 38 -22.70 0.79 -19.35
C TRP A 38 -23.75 0.79 -18.26
N THR A 39 -24.41 1.93 -18.03
CA THR A 39 -25.48 2.05 -17.03
C THR A 39 -26.68 1.16 -17.40
N ASP A 40 -27.06 1.16 -18.68
CA ASP A 40 -28.13 0.29 -19.21
C ASP A 40 -27.77 -1.20 -19.10
N LEU A 41 -26.54 -1.57 -19.45
CA LEU A 41 -26.08 -2.96 -19.37
C LEU A 41 -26.05 -3.49 -17.93
N VAL A 42 -25.55 -2.68 -16.99
CA VAL A 42 -25.52 -3.03 -15.57
C VAL A 42 -26.95 -3.15 -15.04
N GLY A 43 -27.84 -2.22 -15.38
CA GLY A 43 -29.25 -2.26 -14.97
C GLY A 43 -29.96 -3.54 -15.43
N GLN A 44 -29.81 -3.90 -16.71
CA GLN A 44 -30.39 -5.14 -17.26
C GLN A 44 -29.88 -6.40 -16.55
N ARG A 45 -28.62 -6.42 -16.11
CA ARG A 45 -28.02 -7.55 -15.37
C ARG A 45 -28.53 -7.64 -13.94
N ILE A 46 -28.71 -6.50 -13.27
CA ILE A 46 -29.32 -6.47 -11.94
C ILE A 46 -30.77 -6.98 -12.01
N GLU A 47 -31.57 -6.51 -12.98
CA GLU A 47 -32.96 -6.95 -13.14
C GLU A 47 -33.09 -8.44 -13.47
N GLU A 48 -32.23 -8.96 -14.34
CA GLU A 48 -32.19 -10.39 -14.64
C GLU A 48 -31.83 -11.21 -13.40
N ALA A 49 -30.84 -10.77 -12.61
CA ALA A 49 -30.47 -11.42 -11.36
C ALA A 49 -31.58 -11.36 -10.30
N MET A 50 -32.34 -10.26 -10.23
CA MET A 50 -33.55 -10.17 -9.39
C MET A 50 -34.63 -11.14 -9.85
N ARG A 51 -34.91 -11.24 -11.16
CA ARG A 51 -35.89 -12.19 -11.71
C ARG A 51 -35.52 -13.64 -11.44
N GLN A 52 -34.23 -13.96 -11.46
CA GLN A 52 -33.71 -15.30 -11.19
C GLN A 52 -33.59 -15.60 -9.68
N GLY A 53 -33.95 -14.66 -8.80
CA GLY A 53 -33.92 -14.86 -7.35
C GLY A 53 -32.51 -14.90 -6.75
N TYR A 54 -31.47 -14.36 -7.42
CA TYR A 54 -30.12 -14.31 -6.85
C TYR A 54 -30.02 -13.46 -5.57
N PHE A 55 -30.99 -12.58 -5.35
CA PHE A 55 -31.10 -11.77 -4.14
C PHE A 55 -31.99 -12.42 -3.08
N ASP A 56 -32.63 -13.55 -3.39
CA ASP A 56 -33.42 -14.32 -2.43
C ASP A 56 -32.47 -15.19 -1.60
N ASN A 57 -32.65 -15.18 -0.28
CA ASN A 57 -31.85 -15.92 0.69
C ASN A 57 -30.37 -15.51 0.80
N LEU A 58 -30.08 -14.21 0.61
CA LEU A 58 -28.74 -13.68 0.84
C LEU A 58 -28.24 -13.96 2.27
N PRO A 59 -26.93 -14.18 2.47
CA PRO A 59 -26.34 -14.32 3.79
C PRO A 59 -26.68 -13.10 4.66
N GLY A 60 -27.44 -13.33 5.74
CA GLY A 60 -27.86 -12.25 6.64
C GLY A 60 -29.22 -11.62 6.32
N GLN A 61 -29.95 -12.11 5.31
CA GLN A 61 -31.32 -11.66 5.04
C GLN A 61 -32.21 -11.84 6.29
N GLY A 62 -32.94 -10.79 6.65
CA GLY A 62 -33.81 -10.76 7.84
C GLY A 62 -33.09 -10.68 9.19
N LYS A 63 -31.75 -10.71 9.21
CA LYS A 63 -30.97 -10.53 10.44
C LYS A 63 -30.66 -9.04 10.65
N PRO A 64 -30.68 -8.54 11.89
CA PRO A 64 -30.29 -7.16 12.17
C PRO A 64 -28.83 -6.93 11.73
N LEU A 65 -28.58 -5.79 11.10
CA LEU A 65 -27.24 -5.41 10.66
C LEU A 65 -26.32 -5.32 11.89
N ASN A 66 -25.19 -6.02 11.86
CA ASN A 66 -24.18 -5.88 12.90
C ASN A 66 -23.52 -4.50 12.77
N LEU A 67 -23.87 -3.57 13.66
CA LEU A 67 -23.31 -2.21 13.70
C LEU A 67 -22.08 -2.10 14.60
N ALA A 68 -21.52 -3.21 15.08
CA ALA A 68 -20.30 -3.19 15.87
C ALA A 68 -19.19 -2.47 15.09
N LYS A 69 -18.77 -1.33 15.62
CA LYS A 69 -17.64 -0.57 15.08
C LYS A 69 -16.36 -1.15 15.64
N ASN A 70 -15.39 -1.40 14.78
CA ASN A 70 -14.04 -1.73 15.24
C ASN A 70 -13.39 -0.43 15.74
N PRO A 71 -13.10 -0.29 17.05
CA PRO A 71 -12.53 0.94 17.60
C PRO A 71 -11.11 1.23 17.08
N PHE A 72 -10.46 0.25 16.46
CA PHE A 72 -9.14 0.38 15.85
C PHE A 72 -9.19 0.83 14.38
N VAL A 73 -10.40 1.02 13.81
CA VAL A 73 -10.59 1.46 12.42
C VAL A 73 -11.20 2.86 12.41
N PRO A 74 -10.53 3.85 11.77
CA PRO A 74 -11.06 5.18 11.53
C PRO A 74 -12.47 5.13 10.90
N GLU A 75 -13.36 6.03 11.30
CA GLU A 75 -14.78 5.99 10.91
C GLU A 75 -14.99 6.03 9.38
N ASP A 76 -14.14 6.77 8.68
CA ASP A 76 -14.10 6.88 7.22
C ASP A 76 -13.68 5.56 6.52
N MET A 77 -12.94 4.68 7.20
CA MET A 77 -12.45 3.42 6.64
C MET A 77 -13.32 2.20 6.99
N GLN A 78 -14.31 2.33 7.88
CA GLN A 78 -15.09 1.20 8.39
C GLN A 78 -15.90 0.49 7.29
N MET A 79 -16.55 1.24 6.40
CA MET A 79 -17.36 0.65 5.33
C MET A 79 -16.48 -0.10 4.33
N ALA A 80 -15.37 0.51 3.91
CA ALA A 80 -14.45 -0.10 2.95
C ALA A 80 -13.84 -1.40 3.49
N ASN A 81 -13.36 -1.41 4.75
CA ASN A 81 -12.82 -2.62 5.37
C ASN A 81 -13.87 -3.72 5.52
N LYS A 82 -15.11 -3.36 5.86
CA LYS A 82 -16.21 -4.34 5.99
C LYS A 82 -16.62 -4.97 4.65
N ILE A 83 -16.62 -4.20 3.56
CA ILE A 83 -16.84 -4.73 2.21
C ILE A 83 -15.74 -5.73 1.86
N LEU A 84 -14.47 -5.39 2.13
CA LEU A 84 -13.34 -6.29 1.87
C LEU A 84 -13.46 -7.59 2.69
N GLU A 85 -13.70 -7.49 3.99
CA GLU A 85 -13.89 -8.64 4.89
C GLU A 85 -15.04 -9.55 4.43
N ASN A 86 -16.19 -8.98 4.09
CA ASN A 86 -17.36 -9.74 3.63
C ASN A 86 -17.12 -10.50 2.32
N ASN A 87 -16.16 -10.06 1.49
CA ASN A 87 -15.80 -10.70 0.23
C ASN A 87 -14.55 -11.58 0.35
N GLU A 88 -14.05 -11.82 1.58
CA GLU A 88 -12.79 -12.53 1.83
C GLU A 88 -11.58 -11.91 1.09
N LEU A 89 -11.66 -10.62 0.78
CA LEU A 89 -10.63 -9.88 0.07
C LEU A 89 -9.67 -9.23 1.06
N ILE A 90 -8.38 -9.42 0.83
CA ILE A 90 -7.31 -8.83 1.64
C ILE A 90 -6.52 -7.86 0.74
N PRO A 91 -6.28 -6.61 1.18
CA PRO A 91 -5.35 -5.73 0.49
C PRO A 91 -4.00 -6.42 0.20
N GLY A 92 -3.49 -6.29 -1.03
CA GLY A 92 -2.27 -7.00 -1.46
C GLY A 92 -1.06 -6.75 -0.56
N TRP A 93 -0.94 -5.57 0.02
CA TRP A 93 0.14 -5.21 0.95
C TRP A 93 0.17 -6.08 2.21
N ILE A 94 -0.97 -6.63 2.68
CA ILE A 94 -1.01 -7.52 3.85
C ILE A 94 -0.32 -8.85 3.55
N GLY A 95 -0.54 -9.39 2.34
CA GLY A 95 0.13 -10.61 1.88
C GLY A 95 1.64 -10.40 1.77
N GLU A 96 2.05 -9.32 1.11
CA GLU A 96 3.47 -8.99 0.97
C GLU A 96 4.13 -8.70 2.32
N ARG A 97 3.43 -8.02 3.24
CA ARG A 97 3.88 -7.82 4.61
C ARG A 97 4.19 -9.15 5.31
N LYS A 98 3.26 -10.11 5.27
CA LYS A 98 3.47 -11.45 5.86
C LYS A 98 4.68 -12.15 5.24
N SER A 99 4.82 -12.06 3.92
CA SER A 99 5.97 -12.62 3.19
C SER A 99 7.29 -11.98 3.62
N VAL A 100 7.35 -10.66 3.76
CA VAL A 100 8.53 -9.94 4.24
C VAL A 100 8.87 -10.34 5.67
N LEU A 101 7.91 -10.37 6.58
CA LEU A 101 8.12 -10.79 7.97
C LEU A 101 8.67 -12.22 8.06
N ALA A 102 8.10 -13.17 7.32
CA ALA A 102 8.58 -14.55 7.29
C ALA A 102 10.03 -14.66 6.80
N GLN A 103 10.44 -13.83 5.84
CA GLN A 103 11.83 -13.82 5.38
C GLN A 103 12.79 -13.17 6.35
N ILE A 104 12.35 -12.15 7.11
CA ILE A 104 13.14 -11.59 8.20
C ILE A 104 13.40 -12.67 9.25
N ASP A 105 12.39 -13.46 9.62
CA ASP A 105 12.55 -14.55 10.58
C ASP A 105 13.47 -15.66 10.06
N ALA A 106 13.32 -16.05 8.79
CA ALA A 106 14.19 -17.02 8.15
C ALA A 106 15.65 -16.54 8.08
N LEU A 107 15.87 -15.26 7.73
CA LEU A 107 17.19 -14.64 7.74
C LEU A 107 17.81 -14.71 9.14
N ARG A 108 17.06 -14.33 10.19
CA ARG A 108 17.52 -14.37 11.58
C ARG A 108 17.89 -15.76 12.06
N ALA A 109 17.07 -16.76 11.72
CA ALA A 109 17.36 -18.16 12.05
C ALA A 109 18.68 -18.61 11.40
N LYS A 110 18.86 -18.32 10.10
CA LYS A 110 20.09 -18.63 9.36
C LYS A 110 21.32 -17.91 9.93
N LEU A 111 21.18 -16.63 10.30
CA LEU A 111 22.23 -15.86 10.97
C LEU A 111 22.64 -16.51 12.29
N ALA A 112 21.68 -16.85 13.15
CA ALA A 112 21.94 -17.46 14.44
C ALA A 112 22.66 -18.81 14.30
N GLU A 113 22.18 -19.68 13.42
CA GLU A 113 22.78 -21.00 13.16
C GLU A 113 24.21 -20.89 12.62
N THR A 114 24.41 -20.08 11.57
CA THR A 114 25.71 -19.93 10.92
C THR A 114 26.72 -19.27 11.84
N THR A 115 26.28 -18.30 12.63
CA THR A 115 27.10 -17.64 13.66
C THR A 115 27.53 -18.63 14.73
N ALA A 116 26.61 -19.46 15.23
CA ALA A 116 26.92 -20.46 16.23
C ALA A 116 27.96 -21.47 15.72
N HIS A 117 27.81 -21.95 14.48
CA HIS A 117 28.80 -22.82 13.85
C HIS A 117 30.17 -22.14 13.70
N TYR A 118 30.21 -20.90 13.20
CA TYR A 118 31.46 -20.15 13.04
C TYR A 118 32.16 -19.96 14.40
N VAL A 119 31.44 -19.49 15.42
CA VAL A 119 31.99 -19.27 16.76
C VAL A 119 32.51 -20.58 17.37
N TYR A 120 31.76 -21.67 17.22
CA TYR A 120 32.18 -22.99 17.71
C TYR A 120 33.47 -23.46 17.01
N ALA A 121 33.50 -23.43 15.67
CA ALA A 121 34.66 -23.85 14.90
C ALA A 121 35.90 -23.01 15.23
N PHE A 122 35.72 -21.68 15.33
CA PHE A 122 36.82 -20.77 15.65
C PHE A 122 37.37 -20.96 17.06
N ARG A 123 36.53 -21.32 18.04
CA ARG A 123 36.94 -21.54 19.45
C ARG A 123 37.57 -22.91 19.70
N THR A 124 37.32 -23.89 18.84
CA THR A 124 37.74 -25.28 19.06
C THR A 124 39.01 -25.66 18.32
N THR A 125 39.44 -24.84 17.36
CA THR A 125 40.65 -25.07 16.57
C THR A 125 41.78 -24.14 16.98
N ASP A 126 42.97 -24.71 17.18
CA ASP A 126 44.22 -23.96 17.40
C ASP A 126 45.04 -23.80 16.11
N ASP A 127 44.56 -24.37 14.99
CA ASP A 127 45.24 -24.26 13.69
C ASP A 127 45.05 -22.86 13.09
N VAL A 128 46.16 -22.11 13.04
CA VAL A 128 46.20 -20.74 12.52
C VAL A 128 45.80 -20.64 11.05
N ALA A 129 46.16 -21.63 10.22
CA ALA A 129 45.81 -21.64 8.80
C ALA A 129 44.31 -21.86 8.64
N TYR A 130 43.76 -22.84 9.34
CA TYR A 130 42.32 -23.11 9.33
C TYR A 130 41.50 -21.94 9.91
N GLN A 131 41.98 -21.27 10.97
CA GLN A 131 41.35 -20.04 11.48
C GLN A 131 41.35 -18.91 10.44
N ALA A 132 42.39 -18.81 9.59
CA ALA A 132 42.43 -17.81 8.53
C ALA A 132 41.40 -18.09 7.43
N GLU A 133 41.21 -19.37 7.07
CA GLU A 133 40.17 -19.82 6.16
C GLU A 133 38.77 -19.52 6.72
N LEU A 134 38.50 -19.91 7.97
CA LEU A 134 37.22 -19.61 8.64
C LEU A 134 36.90 -18.10 8.63
N ARG A 135 37.90 -17.23 8.88
CA ARG A 135 37.70 -15.77 8.80
C ARG A 135 37.42 -15.28 7.39
N ALA A 136 38.02 -15.90 6.38
CA ALA A 136 37.77 -15.55 4.98
C ALA A 136 36.34 -15.94 4.57
N ASP A 137 35.93 -17.16 4.90
CA ASP A 137 34.58 -17.67 4.64
C ASP A 137 33.53 -16.84 5.39
N TRP A 138 33.79 -16.52 6.65
CA TRP A 138 32.93 -15.66 7.45
C TRP A 138 32.73 -14.29 6.81
N ARG A 139 33.80 -13.65 6.30
CA ARG A 139 33.70 -12.36 5.61
C ARG A 139 32.82 -12.45 4.37
N VAL A 140 32.99 -13.49 3.55
CA VAL A 140 32.15 -13.74 2.38
C VAL A 140 30.69 -13.91 2.78
N GLN A 141 30.43 -14.65 3.86
CA GLN A 141 29.08 -14.88 4.36
C GLN A 141 28.41 -13.60 4.88
N VAL A 142 29.16 -12.74 5.59
CA VAL A 142 28.69 -11.44 6.09
C VAL A 142 28.36 -10.51 4.92
N ASP A 143 29.18 -10.48 3.87
CA ASP A 143 28.91 -9.69 2.67
C ASP A 143 27.68 -10.20 1.91
N ALA A 144 27.47 -11.52 1.85
CA ALA A 144 26.25 -12.10 1.29
C ALA A 144 24.99 -11.66 2.07
N TRP A 145 25.03 -11.69 3.40
CA TRP A 145 23.92 -11.19 4.23
C TRP A 145 23.69 -9.70 4.08
N ARG A 146 24.75 -8.91 3.83
CA ARG A 146 24.61 -7.48 3.54
C ARG A 146 23.75 -7.23 2.31
N GLU A 147 23.96 -7.98 1.23
CA GLU A 147 23.14 -7.85 0.01
C GLU A 147 21.72 -8.39 0.19
N GLU A 148 21.54 -9.46 0.95
CA GLU A 148 20.23 -10.00 1.28
C GLU A 148 19.40 -9.01 2.11
N ILE A 149 20.01 -8.40 3.14
CA ILE A 149 19.40 -7.34 3.95
C ILE A 149 19.06 -6.12 3.09
N ARG A 150 19.94 -5.70 2.17
CA ARG A 150 19.62 -4.60 1.23
C ARG A 150 18.39 -4.91 0.40
N THR A 151 18.26 -6.15 -0.07
CA THR A 151 17.12 -6.60 -0.86
C THR A 151 15.83 -6.63 -0.03
N LEU A 152 15.89 -7.13 1.20
CA LEU A 152 14.76 -7.11 2.13
C LEU A 152 14.36 -5.69 2.51
N ASN A 153 15.32 -4.79 2.76
CA ASN A 153 15.04 -3.40 3.10
C ASN A 153 14.34 -2.63 1.97
N ARG A 154 14.63 -2.93 0.70
CA ARG A 154 13.87 -2.38 -0.44
C ARG A 154 12.41 -2.86 -0.43
N ARG A 155 12.17 -4.12 -0.08
CA ARG A 155 10.80 -4.67 0.01
C ARG A 155 10.04 -4.12 1.21
N ILE A 156 10.72 -3.98 2.35
CA ILE A 156 10.18 -3.30 3.54
C ILE A 156 9.71 -1.90 3.18
N GLU A 157 10.53 -1.13 2.47
CA GLU A 157 10.20 0.22 2.04
C GLU A 157 8.97 0.24 1.11
N ALA A 158 8.91 -0.64 0.12
CA ALA A 158 7.75 -0.77 -0.77
C ALA A 158 6.45 -1.10 -0.01
N VAL A 159 6.50 -2.03 0.95
CA VAL A 159 5.34 -2.39 1.78
C VAL A 159 4.92 -1.23 2.66
N ASN A 160 5.88 -0.55 3.31
CA ASN A 160 5.60 0.59 4.18
C ASN A 160 4.94 1.75 3.40
N MET A 161 5.35 1.99 2.15
CA MET A 161 4.74 3.01 1.29
C MET A 161 3.29 2.70 0.89
N GLN A 162 2.94 1.42 0.78
CA GLN A 162 1.57 0.99 0.45
C GLN A 162 0.64 0.97 1.67
N GLN A 163 1.20 1.09 2.87
CA GLN A 163 0.46 0.91 4.10
C GLN A 163 -0.26 2.19 4.53
N PRO A 164 -1.58 2.16 4.78
CA PRO A 164 -2.34 3.36 5.13
C PRO A 164 -2.00 3.94 6.52
N ALA A 165 -1.38 3.14 7.39
CA ALA A 165 -1.17 3.48 8.79
C ALA A 165 0.30 3.38 9.19
N ALA A 166 0.87 4.48 9.71
CA ALA A 166 2.28 4.56 10.09
C ALA A 166 2.66 3.60 11.24
N HIS A 167 1.74 3.29 12.15
CA HIS A 167 2.03 2.42 13.31
C HIS A 167 2.29 0.95 12.95
N LEU A 168 1.98 0.54 11.72
CA LEU A 168 2.26 -0.81 11.25
C LEU A 168 3.62 -0.88 10.53
N GLU A 169 4.46 0.16 10.50
CA GLU A 169 5.74 0.14 9.77
C GLU A 169 6.62 -1.07 10.14
N ILE A 170 7.25 -1.70 9.14
CA ILE A 170 8.37 -2.63 9.38
C ILE A 170 9.66 -1.83 9.38
N PHE A 171 10.43 -1.91 10.47
CA PHE A 171 11.74 -1.27 10.53
C PHE A 171 12.76 -1.96 9.61
N LYS A 172 13.57 -1.15 8.95
CA LYS A 172 14.70 -1.64 8.14
C LYS A 172 15.69 -2.39 9.02
N LEU A 173 16.20 -3.50 8.51
CA LEU A 173 17.22 -4.29 9.16
C LEU A 173 18.59 -3.63 9.01
N ILE A 174 19.36 -3.63 10.10
CA ILE A 174 20.74 -3.18 10.12
C ILE A 174 21.60 -4.41 10.42
N LEU A 175 22.55 -4.72 9.52
CA LEU A 175 23.36 -5.94 9.62
C LEU A 175 24.07 -6.04 10.97
N ASP A 176 24.64 -4.94 11.46
CA ASP A 176 25.34 -4.88 12.74
C ASP A 176 24.42 -5.25 13.91
N ASP A 177 23.18 -4.78 13.91
CA ASP A 177 22.22 -5.12 14.97
C ASP A 177 21.76 -6.58 14.87
N GLU A 178 21.65 -7.14 13.66
CA GLU A 178 21.31 -8.56 13.46
C GLU A 178 22.48 -9.50 13.80
N LEU A 179 23.73 -9.09 13.54
CA LEU A 179 24.93 -9.80 13.98
C LEU A 179 25.07 -9.75 15.52
N ALA A 180 24.80 -8.60 16.13
CA ALA A 180 24.75 -8.46 17.59
C ALA A 180 23.67 -9.37 18.20
N ARG A 181 22.49 -9.44 17.57
CA ARG A 181 21.42 -10.37 17.96
C ARG A 181 21.85 -11.84 17.86
N ALA A 182 22.69 -12.19 16.89
CA ALA A 182 23.25 -13.52 16.71
C ALA A 182 24.43 -13.84 17.65
N GLY A 183 24.89 -12.88 18.46
CA GLY A 183 25.96 -13.08 19.45
C GLY A 183 27.36 -12.67 19.00
N ILE A 184 27.50 -11.97 17.86
CA ILE A 184 28.76 -11.35 17.45
C ILE A 184 28.84 -9.95 18.04
N PRO A 185 29.83 -9.63 18.90
CA PRO A 185 29.99 -8.28 19.40
C PRO A 185 30.36 -7.33 18.26
N VAL A 186 29.52 -6.34 17.99
CA VAL A 186 29.81 -5.29 17.01
C VAL A 186 30.41 -4.08 17.72
N GLN A 187 31.56 -3.62 17.25
CA GLN A 187 32.18 -2.39 17.70
C GLN A 187 31.45 -1.22 17.04
N ARG A 188 30.49 -0.63 17.75
CA ARG A 188 29.90 0.65 17.32
C ARG A 188 30.99 1.72 17.46
N GLN A 189 31.43 2.29 16.34
CA GLN A 189 32.20 3.54 16.31
C GLN A 189 31.26 4.73 16.45
#